data_AF-A0A954YU89-F1
#
_entry.id   AF-A0A954YU89-F1
#
_cell.length_a   1.000
_cell.length_b   1.000
_cell.length_c   1.000
_cell.angle_alpha   90.00
_cell.angle_beta   90.00
_cell.angle_gamma   90.00
#
_symmetry.space_group_name_H-M   'P 1'
#
loop_
_entity.id
_entity.type
_entity.pdbx_description
1 polymer ?
#
loop_
_entity_poly.entity_id
_entity_poly.type
_entity_poly.pdbx_seq_one_letter_code
_entity_poly.pdbx_strand_id
1 'polypeptide(L)'
;MAWMAVAEAAASLGVSERTIWRRIKSNSIESRGENGRTLVQLGHGESIDEASQPLSRMAFTQVALRNGVTDPAPEFLAVLSDLRASFDEQIAATRRSVRFLTGVVCMLIVVLGAGTWFHFDQQAQANWQHSKALSDLKDEHQEEVDELVTAHQSELAAQGQNLALAEGQASARLEELVSLRDTSAKLNESLSSIESSRTSLETAVTTQAGAFEASTAKQLAGIAERDKEIRALRDQIGVLKEDLQEAVFLGDARMSQSDKVTEYIRRSAARSIGYADGVRQHLAYRAQKEKELMDEIARLRRGHGPSIESPQDREDIWSSTIGDLGLDASHSDASSSVSIRTILLDCFNAWFFGRDQLDSFASASDNYDN
;
A
#
# COMPACT_ATOMS: atom_id res chain seq x y z
N MET A 1 -32.77 129.29 37.07
CA MET A 1 -32.05 129.07 35.80
C MET A 1 -31.16 127.85 35.97
N ALA A 2 -31.27 126.86 35.10
CA ALA A 2 -30.55 125.59 35.24
C ALA A 2 -29.15 125.70 34.61
N TRP A 3 -28.12 125.42 35.38
CA TRP A 3 -26.76 125.22 34.88
C TRP A 3 -26.65 123.79 34.35
N MET A 4 -26.22 123.62 33.10
CA MET A 4 -26.13 122.30 32.45
C MET A 4 -24.75 122.06 31.87
N ALA A 5 -24.37 120.80 31.71
CA ALA A 5 -23.09 120.46 31.11
C ALA A 5 -23.06 120.86 29.62
N VAL A 6 -21.87 121.17 29.08
CA VAL A 6 -21.72 121.55 27.66
C VAL A 6 -22.31 120.51 26.70
N ALA A 7 -22.16 119.22 27.00
CA ALA A 7 -22.74 118.13 26.22
C ALA A 7 -24.28 118.16 26.21
N GLU A 8 -24.90 118.43 27.36
CA GLU A 8 -26.36 118.53 27.49
C GLU A 8 -26.89 119.80 26.81
N ALA A 9 -26.15 120.91 26.89
CA ALA A 9 -26.47 122.14 26.17
C ALA A 9 -26.39 121.97 24.65
N ALA A 10 -25.41 121.20 24.17
CA ALA A 10 -25.21 120.91 22.75
C ALA A 10 -26.38 120.07 22.21
N ALA A 11 -26.76 119.04 22.97
CA ALA A 11 -27.91 118.21 22.66
C ALA A 11 -29.23 119.02 22.68
N SER A 12 -29.45 119.88 23.68
CA SER A 12 -30.70 120.65 23.79
C SER A 12 -30.86 121.72 22.71
N LEU A 13 -29.75 122.29 22.21
CA LEU A 13 -29.75 123.29 21.14
C LEU A 13 -29.56 122.68 19.73
N GLY A 14 -29.36 121.36 19.61
CA GLY A 14 -29.12 120.71 18.32
C GLY A 14 -27.82 121.14 17.62
N VAL A 15 -26.84 121.65 18.37
CA VAL A 15 -25.54 122.11 17.81
C VAL A 15 -24.39 121.26 18.33
N SER A 16 -23.28 121.20 17.60
CA SER A 16 -22.09 120.49 18.08
C SER A 16 -21.50 121.12 19.36
N GLU A 17 -20.95 120.32 20.27
CA GLU A 17 -20.27 120.81 21.48
C GLU A 17 -19.19 121.85 21.17
N ARG A 18 -18.49 121.69 20.05
CA ARG A 18 -17.45 122.62 19.59
C ARG A 18 -18.01 124.03 19.35
N THR A 19 -19.27 124.14 18.90
CA THR A 19 -19.95 125.43 18.71
C THR A 19 -20.23 126.09 20.05
N ILE A 20 -20.63 125.32 21.08
CA ILE A 20 -20.85 125.84 22.43
C ILE A 20 -19.53 126.30 23.05
N TRP A 21 -18.47 125.50 22.95
CA TRP A 21 -17.13 125.92 23.41
C TRP A 21 -16.65 127.21 22.74
N ARG A 22 -16.94 127.40 21.45
CA ARG A 22 -16.61 128.63 20.73
C ARG A 22 -17.39 129.83 21.29
N ARG A 23 -18.67 129.65 21.62
CA ARG A 23 -19.54 130.69 22.23
C ARG A 23 -19.13 131.04 23.65
N ILE A 24 -18.70 130.05 24.44
CA ILE A 24 -18.08 130.28 25.76
C ILE A 24 -16.82 131.14 25.60
N LYS A 25 -15.95 130.79 24.64
CA LYS A 25 -14.71 131.53 24.40
C LYS A 25 -14.95 132.98 23.93
N SER A 26 -16.06 133.24 23.23
CA SER A 26 -16.46 134.59 22.83
C SER A 26 -17.31 135.33 23.88
N ASN A 27 -17.46 134.78 25.09
CA ASN A 27 -18.29 135.31 26.18
C ASN A 27 -19.75 135.57 25.79
N SER A 28 -20.28 134.87 24.77
CA SER A 28 -21.67 135.04 24.33
C SER A 28 -22.65 134.16 25.12
N ILE A 29 -22.14 133.24 25.95
CA ILE A 29 -22.91 132.39 26.87
C ILE A 29 -22.13 132.34 28.18
N GLU A 30 -22.82 132.52 29.31
CA GLU A 30 -22.20 132.44 30.63
C GLU A 30 -21.79 131.01 30.97
N SER A 31 -20.56 130.86 31.48
CA SER A 31 -20.00 129.58 31.88
C SER A 31 -19.37 129.66 33.27
N ARG A 32 -19.46 128.57 34.03
CA ARG A 32 -18.85 128.42 35.36
C ARG A 32 -18.19 127.05 35.48
N GLY A 33 -17.01 127.00 36.08
CA GLY A 33 -16.36 125.75 36.46
C GLY A 33 -16.83 125.29 37.85
N GLU A 34 -17.37 124.07 37.93
CA GLU A 34 -17.80 123.45 39.19
C GLU A 34 -17.38 121.97 39.20
N ASN A 35 -16.69 121.53 40.25
CA ASN A 35 -16.20 120.14 40.42
C ASN A 35 -15.46 119.57 39.20
N GLY A 36 -14.62 120.37 38.53
CA GLY A 36 -13.83 119.96 37.36
C GLY A 36 -14.62 119.85 36.05
N ARG A 37 -15.89 120.27 36.01
CA ARG A 37 -16.72 120.33 34.80
C ARG A 37 -17.14 121.77 34.49
N THR A 38 -17.22 122.11 33.20
CA THR A 38 -17.74 123.41 32.76
C THR A 38 -19.25 123.31 32.57
N LEU A 39 -19.99 124.11 33.33
CA LEU A 39 -21.43 124.25 33.20
C LEU A 39 -21.75 125.56 32.48
N VAL A 40 -22.77 125.55 31.64
CA VAL A 40 -23.27 126.72 30.92
C VAL A 40 -24.70 127.03 31.32
N GLN A 41 -25.01 128.33 31.39
CA GLN A 41 -26.36 128.81 31.66
C GLN A 41 -27.01 129.22 30.34
N LEU A 42 -27.97 128.43 29.88
CA LEU A 42 -28.79 128.79 28.72
C LEU A 42 -29.93 129.69 29.21
N GLY A 43 -29.88 130.97 28.82
CA GLY A 43 -31.00 131.90 29.02
C GLY A 43 -32.25 131.36 28.32
N HIS A 44 -33.36 131.27 29.06
CA HIS A 44 -34.63 130.79 28.53
C HIS A 44 -35.18 131.81 27.52
N GLY A 45 -35.30 131.40 26.25
CA GLY A 45 -36.18 132.04 25.28
C GLY A 45 -35.53 133.02 24.31
N GLU A 46 -35.00 132.50 23.20
CA GLU A 46 -35.32 132.98 21.84
C GLU A 46 -34.77 131.95 20.85
N SER A 47 -35.67 131.24 20.19
CA SER A 47 -35.39 130.34 19.08
C SER A 47 -34.76 131.15 17.94
N ILE A 48 -33.45 131.05 17.76
CA ILE A 48 -32.78 131.60 16.57
C ILE A 48 -32.92 130.55 15.47
N ASP A 49 -34.08 130.61 14.82
CA ASP A 49 -34.27 130.04 13.49
C ASP A 49 -33.31 130.71 12.50
N GLU A 50 -32.92 129.89 11.52
CA GLU A 50 -32.16 130.22 10.33
C GLU A 50 -32.61 131.53 9.68
N ALA A 51 -31.69 132.46 9.47
CA ALA A 51 -31.66 133.30 8.28
C ALA A 51 -30.37 134.13 8.25
N SER A 52 -29.36 133.59 7.58
CA SER A 52 -28.38 134.39 6.85
C SER A 52 -29.14 135.36 5.93
N GLN A 53 -29.21 136.61 6.39
CA GLN A 53 -29.80 137.78 5.73
C GLN A 53 -29.29 137.96 4.28
N PRO A 54 -30.08 138.62 3.42
CA PRO A 54 -29.98 140.08 3.36
C PRO A 54 -31.35 140.78 3.31
N LEU A 55 -31.91 141.12 4.48
CA LEU A 55 -33.06 142.02 4.63
C LEU A 55 -32.63 143.50 4.86
N SER A 56 -31.36 143.84 4.65
CA SER A 56 -30.81 145.16 4.96
C SER A 56 -31.17 146.29 3.98
N ARG A 57 -31.90 146.01 2.89
CA ARG A 57 -32.38 147.06 1.95
C ARG A 57 -33.86 147.41 2.07
N MET A 58 -34.71 146.56 2.65
CA MET A 58 -36.12 146.91 2.88
C MET A 58 -36.34 147.86 4.06
N ALA A 59 -35.37 147.95 4.98
CA ALA A 59 -35.45 148.91 6.09
C ALA A 59 -35.28 150.38 5.63
N PHE A 60 -34.67 150.63 4.47
CA PHE A 60 -34.45 152.00 3.98
C PHE A 60 -35.71 152.60 3.33
N THR A 61 -36.59 151.78 2.74
CA THR A 61 -37.83 152.26 2.09
C THR A 61 -38.98 152.49 3.07
N GLN A 62 -38.99 151.85 4.25
CA GLN A 62 -40.02 152.13 5.28
C GLN A 62 -39.82 153.47 5.99
N VAL A 63 -38.59 154.00 6.03
CA VAL A 63 -38.30 155.31 6.65
C VAL A 63 -38.66 156.48 5.71
N ALA A 64 -38.51 156.32 4.39
CA ALA A 64 -38.85 157.36 3.41
C ALA A 64 -40.36 157.62 3.29
N LEU A 65 -41.22 156.59 3.47
CA LEU A 65 -42.68 156.75 3.44
C LEU A 65 -43.27 157.43 4.69
N ARG A 66 -42.50 157.57 5.78
CA ARG A 66 -42.95 158.23 7.00
C ARG A 66 -42.76 159.76 6.97
N ASN A 67 -41.92 160.27 6.08
CA ASN A 67 -41.63 161.70 5.94
C ASN A 67 -42.27 162.24 4.66
N GLY A 68 -43.59 162.44 4.70
CA GLY A 68 -44.46 163.11 3.72
C GLY A 68 -43.79 163.90 2.57
N VAL A 69 -43.30 163.17 1.56
CA VAL A 69 -42.98 163.70 0.24
C VAL A 69 -44.07 163.21 -0.72
N THR A 70 -44.81 164.16 -1.27
CA THR A 70 -45.84 163.96 -2.28
C THR A 70 -45.19 163.62 -3.63
N ASP A 71 -45.62 162.48 -4.21
CA ASP A 71 -45.17 161.78 -5.43
C ASP A 71 -43.94 160.84 -5.35
N PRO A 72 -44.03 159.67 -4.67
CA PRO A 72 -42.97 158.65 -4.63
C PRO A 72 -43.06 157.58 -5.75
N ALA A 73 -43.99 157.72 -6.72
CA ALA A 73 -44.26 156.69 -7.74
C ALA A 73 -43.04 156.31 -8.63
N PRO A 74 -42.18 157.24 -9.09
CA PRO A 74 -41.04 156.86 -9.95
C PRO A 74 -39.87 156.25 -9.17
N GLU A 75 -39.60 156.70 -7.93
CA GLU A 75 -38.49 156.18 -7.12
C GLU A 75 -38.78 154.77 -6.59
N PHE A 76 -40.03 154.47 -6.25
CA PHE A 76 -40.42 153.12 -5.81
C PHE A 76 -40.33 152.08 -6.95
N LEU A 77 -40.65 152.49 -8.19
CA LEU A 77 -40.48 151.64 -9.37
C LEU A 77 -39.01 151.41 -9.73
N ALA A 78 -38.15 152.41 -9.55
CA ALA A 78 -36.70 152.27 -9.76
C ALA A 78 -36.07 151.29 -8.75
N VAL A 79 -36.46 151.36 -7.48
CA VAL A 79 -35.99 150.42 -6.45
C VAL A 79 -36.49 148.99 -6.73
N LEU A 80 -37.72 148.82 -7.21
CA LEU A 80 -38.24 147.51 -7.61
C LEU A 80 -37.56 146.97 -8.88
N SER A 81 -37.20 147.81 -9.85
CA SER A 81 -36.45 147.37 -11.04
C SER A 81 -35.02 146.96 -10.69
N ASP A 82 -34.36 147.68 -9.79
CA ASP A 82 -33.01 147.34 -9.31
C ASP A 82 -33.03 146.06 -8.47
N LEU A 83 -34.06 145.85 -7.65
CA LEU A 83 -34.27 144.58 -6.94
C LEU A 83 -34.49 143.43 -7.93
N ARG A 84 -35.32 143.61 -8.96
CA ARG A 84 -35.56 142.59 -9.99
C ARG A 84 -34.28 142.25 -10.76
N ALA A 85 -33.49 143.26 -11.15
CA ALA A 85 -32.21 143.06 -11.82
C ALA A 85 -31.23 142.29 -10.92
N SER A 86 -31.18 142.59 -9.62
CA SER A 86 -30.31 141.89 -8.66
C SER A 86 -30.73 140.43 -8.44
N PHE A 87 -32.03 140.12 -8.42
CA PHE A 87 -32.52 138.75 -8.33
C PHE A 87 -32.27 137.98 -9.63
N ASP A 88 -32.47 138.60 -10.79
CA ASP A 88 -32.18 137.98 -12.08
C ASP A 88 -30.67 137.68 -12.24
N GLU A 89 -29.79 138.54 -11.70
CA GLU A 89 -28.35 138.32 -11.70
C GLU A 89 -27.91 137.20 -10.74
N GLN A 90 -28.56 137.08 -9.56
CA GLN A 90 -28.34 135.94 -8.65
C GLN A 90 -28.85 134.62 -9.25
N ILE A 91 -29.98 134.63 -9.95
CA ILE A 91 -30.50 133.46 -10.67
C ILE A 91 -29.57 133.09 -11.83
N ALA A 92 -28.99 134.06 -12.53
CA ALA A 92 -28.00 133.81 -13.58
C ALA A 92 -26.69 133.24 -13.02
N ALA A 93 -26.21 133.73 -11.87
CA ALA A 93 -25.01 133.23 -11.20
C ALA A 93 -25.19 131.81 -10.66
N THR A 94 -26.37 131.48 -10.10
CA THR A 94 -26.71 130.12 -9.66
C THR A 94 -26.85 129.16 -10.85
N ARG A 95 -27.43 129.59 -11.99
CA ARG A 95 -27.45 128.76 -13.20
C ARG A 95 -26.06 128.47 -13.78
N ARG A 96 -25.10 129.39 -13.67
CA ARG A 96 -23.70 129.15 -14.10
C ARG A 96 -22.98 128.15 -13.18
N SER A 97 -23.16 128.26 -11.87
CA SER A 97 -22.54 127.34 -10.91
C SER A 97 -23.14 125.92 -11.00
N VAL A 98 -24.46 125.79 -11.21
CA VAL A 98 -25.10 124.48 -11.42
C VAL A 98 -24.55 123.79 -12.67
N ARG A 99 -24.39 124.50 -13.80
CA ARG A 99 -23.81 123.92 -15.02
C ARG A 99 -22.37 123.44 -14.83
N PHE A 100 -21.56 124.19 -14.08
CA PHE A 100 -20.19 123.79 -13.76
C PHE A 100 -20.18 122.52 -12.90
N LEU A 101 -21.05 122.47 -11.89
CA LEU A 101 -21.20 121.30 -11.01
C LEU A 101 -21.64 120.06 -11.79
N THR A 102 -22.63 120.19 -12.69
CA THR A 102 -23.07 119.08 -13.54
C THR A 102 -21.94 118.57 -14.42
N GLY A 103 -21.13 119.46 -15.00
CA GLY A 103 -19.97 119.07 -15.81
C GLY A 103 -18.92 118.28 -15.02
N VAL A 104 -18.60 118.72 -13.80
CA VAL A 104 -17.64 118.02 -12.92
C VAL A 104 -18.17 116.64 -12.52
N VAL A 105 -19.45 116.52 -12.18
CA VAL A 105 -20.06 115.24 -11.79
C VAL A 105 -20.06 114.25 -12.95
N CYS A 106 -20.40 114.69 -14.18
CA CYS A 106 -20.35 113.81 -15.35
C CYS A 106 -18.93 113.31 -15.65
N MET A 107 -17.91 114.17 -15.52
CA MET A 107 -16.50 113.75 -15.69
C MET A 107 -16.08 112.70 -14.66
N LEU A 108 -16.51 112.87 -13.41
CA LEU A 108 -16.18 111.95 -12.32
C LEU A 108 -16.79 110.55 -12.52
N ILE A 109 -18.01 110.47 -13.07
CA ILE A 109 -18.68 109.20 -13.40
C ILE A 109 -17.92 108.47 -14.52
N VAL A 110 -17.45 109.18 -15.55
CA VAL A 110 -16.69 108.56 -16.65
C VAL A 110 -15.35 108.00 -16.16
N VAL A 111 -14.63 108.74 -15.30
CA VAL A 111 -13.35 108.29 -14.73
C VAL A 111 -13.54 107.07 -13.83
N LEU A 112 -14.57 107.07 -12.98
CA LEU A 112 -14.88 105.91 -12.13
C LEU A 112 -15.31 104.68 -12.96
N GLY A 113 -16.09 104.88 -14.02
CA GLY A 113 -16.49 103.80 -14.94
C GLY A 113 -15.31 103.17 -15.69
N ALA A 114 -14.34 103.98 -16.12
CA ALA A 114 -13.13 103.47 -16.77
C ALA A 114 -12.23 102.68 -15.79
N GLY A 115 -12.11 103.16 -14.55
CA GLY A 115 -11.32 102.49 -13.50
C GLY A 115 -11.87 101.12 -13.11
N THR A 116 -13.20 100.99 -12.98
CA THR A 116 -13.83 99.70 -12.64
C THR A 116 -13.74 98.70 -13.79
N TRP A 117 -13.90 99.15 -15.04
CA TRP A 117 -13.76 98.26 -16.20
C TRP A 117 -12.36 97.68 -16.33
N PHE A 118 -11.32 98.50 -16.10
CA PHE A 118 -9.93 98.04 -16.13
C PHE A 118 -9.64 96.98 -15.04
N HIS A 119 -10.20 97.14 -13.84
CA HIS A 119 -10.07 96.12 -12.78
C HIS A 119 -10.81 94.82 -13.09
N PHE A 120 -12.00 94.90 -13.69
CA PHE A 120 -12.73 93.71 -14.13
C PHE A 120 -11.98 92.94 -15.22
N ASP A 121 -11.34 93.63 -16.17
CA ASP A 121 -10.57 93.00 -17.23
C ASP A 121 -9.31 92.29 -16.70
N GLN A 122 -8.58 92.91 -15.77
CA GLN A 122 -7.47 92.25 -15.09
C GLN A 122 -7.90 91.02 -14.29
N GLN A 123 -9.04 91.09 -13.61
CA GLN A 123 -9.56 89.96 -12.83
C GLN A 123 -10.03 88.81 -13.73
N ALA A 124 -10.59 89.12 -14.89
CA ALA A 124 -10.97 88.13 -15.90
C ALA A 124 -9.74 87.42 -16.49
N GLN A 125 -8.66 88.15 -16.79
CA GLN A 125 -7.41 87.55 -17.27
C GLN A 125 -6.75 86.64 -16.21
N ALA A 126 -6.73 87.06 -14.95
CA ALA A 126 -6.21 86.24 -13.85
C ALA A 126 -7.02 84.93 -13.68
N ASN A 127 -8.34 85.02 -13.73
CA ASN A 127 -9.21 83.85 -13.62
C ASN A 127 -9.05 82.90 -14.81
N TRP A 128 -8.84 83.43 -16.02
CA TRP A 128 -8.57 82.62 -17.20
C TRP A 128 -7.24 81.86 -17.07
N GLN A 129 -6.18 82.50 -16.59
CA GLN A 129 -4.89 81.84 -16.36
C GLN A 129 -4.98 80.75 -15.28
N HIS A 130 -5.71 81.00 -14.18
CA HIS A 130 -5.97 79.98 -13.16
C HIS A 130 -6.77 78.79 -13.69
N SER A 131 -7.79 79.04 -14.52
CA SER A 131 -8.58 77.97 -15.15
C SER A 131 -7.73 77.13 -16.10
N LYS A 132 -6.86 77.78 -16.88
CA LYS A 132 -5.95 77.08 -17.78
C LYS A 132 -4.94 76.21 -17.03
N ALA A 133 -4.33 76.74 -15.97
CA ALA A 133 -3.41 75.98 -15.13
C ALA A 133 -4.09 74.78 -14.45
N LEU A 134 -5.35 74.92 -14.02
CA LEU A 134 -6.13 73.80 -13.46
C LEU A 134 -6.51 72.75 -14.52
N SER A 135 -6.74 73.15 -15.77
CA SER A 135 -6.98 72.23 -16.88
C SER A 135 -5.71 71.43 -17.19
N ASP A 136 -4.58 72.12 -17.37
CA ASP A 136 -3.31 71.47 -17.70
C ASP A 136 -2.90 70.48 -16.59
N LEU A 137 -3.10 70.84 -15.32
CA LEU A 137 -2.80 69.97 -14.17
C LEU A 137 -3.79 68.79 -14.03
N LYS A 138 -5.02 68.95 -14.52
CA LYS A 138 -6.01 67.87 -14.58
C LYS A 138 -5.69 66.90 -15.70
N ASP A 139 -5.28 67.39 -16.87
CA ASP A 139 -4.92 66.56 -18.01
C ASP A 139 -3.65 65.74 -17.71
N GLU A 140 -2.65 66.35 -17.05
CA GLU A 140 -1.43 65.65 -16.60
C GLU A 140 -1.73 64.56 -15.56
N HIS A 141 -2.59 64.85 -14.56
CA HIS A 141 -3.00 63.83 -13.60
C HIS A 141 -3.94 62.75 -14.19
N GLN A 142 -4.73 63.08 -15.22
CA GLN A 142 -5.61 62.11 -15.87
C GLN A 142 -4.78 61.09 -16.66
N GLU A 143 -3.72 61.52 -17.34
CA GLU A 143 -2.80 60.64 -18.06
C GLU A 143 -2.04 59.71 -17.10
N GLU A 144 -1.55 60.23 -15.97
CA GLU A 144 -0.87 59.43 -14.94
C GLU A 144 -1.81 58.40 -14.28
N VAL A 145 -3.06 58.78 -14.03
CA VAL A 145 -4.09 57.85 -13.50
C VAL A 145 -4.46 56.78 -14.52
N ASP A 146 -4.62 57.12 -15.79
CA ASP A 146 -4.95 56.15 -16.83
C ASP A 146 -3.78 55.18 -17.08
N GLU A 147 -2.53 55.65 -16.99
CA GLU A 147 -1.33 54.80 -17.06
C GLU A 147 -1.23 53.85 -15.84
N LEU A 148 -1.53 54.34 -14.63
CA LEU A 148 -1.60 53.51 -13.42
C LEU A 148 -2.74 52.49 -13.48
N VAL A 149 -3.92 52.87 -13.97
CA VAL A 149 -5.08 51.97 -14.07
C VAL A 149 -4.82 50.88 -15.11
N THR A 150 -4.22 51.21 -16.25
CA THR A 150 -3.86 50.22 -17.27
C THR A 150 -2.73 49.29 -16.80
N ALA A 151 -1.72 49.82 -16.12
CA ALA A 151 -0.68 49.01 -15.50
C ALA A 151 -1.27 48.03 -14.46
N HIS A 152 -2.14 48.52 -13.57
CA HIS A 152 -2.74 47.69 -12.53
C HIS A 152 -3.73 46.66 -13.09
N GLN A 153 -4.47 46.98 -14.14
CA GLN A 153 -5.30 46.01 -14.87
C GLN A 153 -4.45 44.92 -15.55
N SER A 154 -3.30 45.29 -16.13
CA SER A 154 -2.38 44.31 -16.74
C SER A 154 -1.78 43.37 -15.69
N GLU A 155 -1.48 43.88 -14.49
CA GLU A 155 -0.97 43.09 -13.37
C GLU A 155 -2.04 42.15 -12.81
N LEU A 156 -3.27 42.62 -12.64
CA LEU A 156 -4.41 41.79 -12.23
C LEU A 156 -4.73 40.70 -13.27
N ALA A 157 -4.64 41.01 -14.57
CA ALA A 157 -4.81 40.02 -15.63
C ALA A 157 -3.69 38.96 -15.62
N ALA A 158 -2.43 39.38 -15.41
CA ALA A 158 -1.30 38.48 -15.27
C ALA A 158 -1.41 37.61 -14.01
N GLN A 159 -1.86 38.17 -12.88
CA GLN A 159 -2.14 37.41 -11.67
C GLN A 159 -3.26 36.39 -11.89
N GLY A 160 -4.34 36.77 -12.58
CA GLY A 160 -5.45 35.86 -12.93
C GLY A 160 -4.98 34.69 -13.81
N GLN A 161 -4.13 34.94 -14.80
CA GLN A 161 -3.54 33.87 -15.63
C GLN A 161 -2.63 32.94 -14.82
N ASN A 162 -1.79 33.48 -13.94
CA ASN A 162 -0.92 32.68 -13.09
C ASN A 162 -1.72 31.81 -12.10
N LEU A 163 -2.84 32.33 -11.59
CA LEU A 163 -3.73 31.60 -10.68
C LEU A 163 -4.47 30.46 -11.42
N ALA A 164 -4.97 30.72 -12.63
CA ALA A 164 -5.57 29.69 -13.47
C ALA A 164 -4.57 28.59 -13.89
N LEU A 165 -3.31 28.96 -14.19
CA LEU A 165 -2.24 27.99 -14.44
C LEU A 165 -1.91 27.16 -13.20
N ALA A 166 -1.86 27.78 -12.02
CA ALA A 166 -1.61 27.09 -10.75
C ALA A 166 -2.76 26.12 -10.40
N GLU A 167 -4.02 26.53 -10.61
CA GLU A 167 -5.19 25.66 -10.44
C GLU A 167 -5.18 24.47 -11.42
N GLY A 168 -4.83 24.72 -12.69
CA GLY A 168 -4.67 23.66 -13.69
C GLY A 168 -3.58 22.65 -13.32
N GLN A 169 -2.43 23.13 -12.82
CA GLN A 169 -1.36 22.25 -12.33
C GLN A 169 -1.75 21.48 -11.06
N ALA A 170 -2.48 22.13 -10.14
CA ALA A 170 -2.98 21.48 -8.92
C ALA A 170 -4.00 20.38 -9.25
N SER A 171 -4.91 20.64 -10.20
CA SER A 171 -5.88 19.65 -10.68
C SER A 171 -5.19 18.46 -11.34
N ALA A 172 -4.21 18.71 -12.23
CA ALA A 172 -3.44 17.65 -12.87
C ALA A 172 -2.68 16.78 -11.85
N ARG A 173 -2.07 17.40 -10.81
CA ARG A 173 -1.40 16.66 -9.73
C ARG A 173 -2.39 15.86 -8.88
N LEU A 174 -3.60 16.35 -8.64
CA LEU A 174 -4.64 15.60 -7.94
C LEU A 174 -5.07 14.37 -8.73
N GLU A 175 -5.26 14.49 -10.06
CA GLU A 175 -5.55 13.34 -10.92
C GLU A 175 -4.42 12.31 -10.92
N GLU A 176 -3.16 12.76 -10.96
CA GLU A 176 -2.00 11.88 -10.85
C GLU A 176 -1.96 11.14 -9.50
N LEU A 177 -2.20 11.84 -8.38
CA LEU A 177 -2.25 11.24 -7.04
C LEU A 177 -3.40 10.24 -6.90
N VAL A 178 -4.56 10.50 -7.51
CA VAL A 178 -5.69 9.55 -7.54
C VAL A 178 -5.31 8.31 -8.35
N SER A 179 -4.70 8.48 -9.53
CA SER A 179 -4.21 7.36 -10.35
C SER A 179 -3.15 6.52 -9.62
N LEU A 180 -2.20 7.16 -8.92
CA LEU A 180 -1.21 6.49 -8.09
C LEU A 180 -1.84 5.74 -6.91
N ARG A 181 -2.89 6.31 -6.31
CA ARG A 181 -3.66 5.62 -5.25
C ARG A 181 -4.38 4.39 -5.79
N ASP A 182 -4.99 4.48 -6.96
CA ASP A 182 -5.72 3.36 -7.58
C ASP A 182 -4.77 2.24 -8.01
N THR A 183 -3.60 2.59 -8.56
CA THR A 183 -2.55 1.61 -8.87
C THR A 183 -2.00 0.95 -7.61
N SER A 184 -1.80 1.70 -6.52
CA SER A 184 -1.42 1.14 -5.22
C SER A 184 -2.50 0.20 -4.66
N ALA A 185 -3.79 0.54 -4.80
CA ALA A 185 -4.88 -0.32 -4.37
C ALA A 185 -4.91 -1.64 -5.17
N LYS A 186 -4.74 -1.57 -6.50
CA LYS A 186 -4.62 -2.75 -7.37
C LYS A 186 -3.41 -3.62 -7.04
N LEU A 187 -2.27 -3.01 -6.70
CA LEU A 187 -1.08 -3.74 -6.27
C LEU A 187 -1.28 -4.44 -4.92
N ASN A 188 -1.98 -3.81 -3.98
CA ASN A 188 -2.31 -4.45 -2.70
C ASN A 188 -3.29 -5.62 -2.88
N GLU A 189 -4.26 -5.49 -3.79
CA GLU A 189 -5.17 -6.58 -4.14
C GLU A 189 -4.42 -7.76 -4.79
N SER A 190 -3.51 -7.49 -5.73
CA SER A 190 -2.69 -8.53 -6.35
C SER A 190 -1.75 -9.19 -5.34
N LEU A 191 -1.18 -8.44 -4.41
CA LEU A 191 -0.33 -8.97 -3.35
C LEU A 191 -1.12 -9.89 -2.41
N SER A 192 -2.32 -9.49 -2.00
CA SER A 192 -3.25 -10.34 -1.22
C SER A 192 -3.62 -11.63 -1.96
N SER A 193 -3.87 -11.55 -3.27
CA SER A 193 -4.13 -12.71 -4.12
C SER A 193 -2.92 -13.66 -4.21
N ILE A 194 -1.70 -13.11 -4.32
CA ILE A 194 -0.45 -13.87 -4.33
C ILE A 194 -0.21 -14.55 -2.97
N GLU A 195 -0.45 -13.87 -1.86
CA GLU A 195 -0.32 -14.44 -0.52
C GLU A 195 -1.31 -15.59 -0.28
N SER A 196 -2.55 -15.44 -0.73
CA SER A 196 -3.56 -16.51 -0.71
C SER A 196 -3.12 -17.71 -1.55
N SER A 197 -2.59 -17.46 -2.76
CA SER A 197 -2.06 -18.51 -3.63
C SER A 197 -0.86 -19.22 -3.01
N ARG A 198 0.03 -18.48 -2.34
CA ARG A 198 1.20 -19.03 -1.64
C ARG A 198 0.78 -19.94 -0.48
N THR A 199 -0.14 -19.50 0.37
CA THR A 199 -0.62 -20.32 1.50
C THR A 199 -1.34 -21.59 1.05
N SER A 200 -2.09 -21.51 -0.05
CA SER A 200 -2.69 -22.68 -0.71
C SER A 200 -1.61 -23.65 -1.23
N LEU A 201 -0.56 -23.14 -1.89
CA LEU A 201 0.55 -23.96 -2.38
C LEU A 201 1.34 -24.59 -1.24
N GLU A 202 1.63 -23.85 -0.16
CA GLU A 202 2.28 -24.37 1.04
C GLU A 202 1.46 -25.52 1.66
N THR A 203 0.13 -25.38 1.72
CA THR A 203 -0.77 -26.44 2.21
C THR A 203 -0.79 -27.66 1.28
N ALA A 204 -0.78 -27.44 -0.04
CA ALA A 204 -0.74 -28.53 -1.01
C ALA A 204 0.59 -29.30 -0.93
N VAL A 205 1.72 -28.61 -0.80
CA VAL A 205 3.05 -29.20 -0.66
C VAL A 205 3.17 -30.00 0.64
N THR A 206 2.70 -29.47 1.77
CA THR A 206 2.74 -30.21 3.05
C THR A 206 1.85 -31.44 3.02
N THR A 207 0.66 -31.35 2.41
CA THR A 207 -0.24 -32.48 2.23
C THR A 207 0.40 -33.56 1.34
N GLN A 208 1.03 -33.16 0.24
CA GLN A 208 1.70 -34.10 -0.68
C GLN A 208 2.93 -34.73 -0.04
N ALA A 209 3.71 -33.98 0.73
CA ALA A 209 4.85 -34.50 1.49
C ALA A 209 4.38 -35.55 2.50
N GLY A 210 3.33 -35.27 3.28
CA GLY A 210 2.75 -36.24 4.22
C GLY A 210 2.22 -37.50 3.53
N ALA A 211 1.57 -37.37 2.37
CA ALA A 211 1.12 -38.51 1.58
C ALA A 211 2.29 -39.36 1.06
N PHE A 212 3.38 -38.72 0.64
CA PHE A 212 4.59 -39.41 0.20
C PHE A 212 5.29 -40.13 1.35
N GLU A 213 5.41 -39.50 2.52
CA GLU A 213 5.95 -40.12 3.74
C GLU A 213 5.12 -41.34 4.17
N ALA A 214 3.78 -41.24 4.14
CA ALA A 214 2.91 -42.37 4.44
C ALA A 214 3.07 -43.52 3.43
N SER A 215 3.20 -43.20 2.13
CA SER A 215 3.41 -44.19 1.07
C SER A 215 4.77 -44.90 1.22
N THR A 216 5.84 -44.14 1.48
CA THR A 216 7.18 -44.70 1.69
C THR A 216 7.25 -45.53 2.97
N ALA A 217 6.61 -45.11 4.06
CA ALA A 217 6.49 -45.92 5.28
C ALA A 217 5.76 -47.25 5.02
N LYS A 218 4.68 -47.23 4.22
CA LYS A 218 3.96 -48.45 3.82
C LYS A 218 4.83 -49.37 2.96
N GLN A 219 5.61 -48.81 2.03
CA GLN A 219 6.55 -49.59 1.20
C GLN A 219 7.66 -50.21 2.04
N LEU A 220 8.25 -49.46 2.97
CA LEU A 220 9.28 -49.96 3.89
C LEU A 220 8.74 -51.07 4.80
N ALA A 221 7.52 -50.93 5.32
CA ALA A 221 6.87 -51.99 6.08
C ALA A 221 6.64 -53.26 5.23
N GLY A 222 6.23 -53.11 3.97
CA GLY A 222 6.09 -54.22 3.04
C GLY A 222 7.41 -54.91 2.69
N ILE A 223 8.50 -54.15 2.56
CA ILE A 223 9.86 -54.70 2.37
C ILE A 223 10.29 -55.49 3.61
N ALA A 224 10.10 -54.93 4.80
CA ALA A 224 10.47 -55.59 6.06
C ALA A 224 9.71 -56.91 6.25
N GLU A 225 8.45 -56.99 5.80
CA GLU A 225 7.68 -58.24 5.84
C GLU A 225 8.21 -59.28 4.85
N ARG A 226 8.48 -58.87 3.60
CA ARG A 226 9.12 -59.74 2.60
C ARG A 226 10.50 -60.23 3.06
N ASP A 227 11.27 -59.40 3.75
CA ASP A 227 12.57 -59.79 4.31
C ASP A 227 12.44 -60.82 5.44
N LYS A 228 11.31 -60.86 6.16
CA LYS A 228 11.03 -61.95 7.11
C LYS A 228 10.67 -63.23 6.37
N GLU A 229 9.82 -63.16 5.34
CA GLU A 229 9.46 -64.31 4.51
C GLU A 229 10.69 -64.94 3.84
N ILE A 230 11.57 -64.11 3.26
CA ILE A 230 12.83 -64.56 2.65
C ILE A 230 13.73 -65.27 3.68
N ARG A 231 13.79 -64.77 4.92
CA ARG A 231 14.55 -65.44 5.99
C ARG A 231 13.94 -66.78 6.37
N ALA A 232 12.62 -66.83 6.56
CA ALA A 232 11.92 -68.08 6.87
C ALA A 232 12.11 -69.13 5.76
N LEU A 233 12.01 -68.74 4.49
CA LEU A 233 12.26 -69.62 3.35
C LEU A 233 13.72 -70.08 3.28
N ARG A 234 14.68 -69.20 3.59
CA ARG A 234 16.10 -69.56 3.65
C ARG A 234 16.37 -70.59 4.75
N ASP A 235 15.74 -70.44 5.91
CA ASP A 235 15.85 -71.39 7.01
C ASP A 235 15.26 -72.75 6.62
N GLN A 236 14.08 -72.78 5.95
CA GLN A 236 13.48 -74.01 5.42
C GLN A 236 14.37 -74.71 4.38
N ILE A 237 14.99 -73.95 3.47
CA ILE A 237 15.96 -74.49 2.50
C ILE A 237 17.17 -75.08 3.24
N GLY A 238 17.61 -74.45 4.34
CA GLY A 238 18.66 -74.98 5.20
C GLY A 238 18.33 -76.37 5.75
N VAL A 239 17.15 -76.50 6.37
CA VAL A 239 16.65 -77.78 6.90
C VAL A 239 16.55 -78.84 5.80
N LEU A 240 15.92 -78.51 4.66
CA LEU A 240 15.79 -79.45 3.54
C LEU A 240 17.15 -79.91 2.98
N LYS A 241 18.17 -79.04 3.02
CA LYS A 241 19.52 -79.39 2.59
C LYS A 241 20.19 -80.37 3.57
N GLU A 242 19.96 -80.20 4.87
CA GLU A 242 20.43 -81.13 5.91
C GLU A 242 19.73 -82.49 5.76
N ASP A 243 18.41 -82.50 5.59
CA ASP A 243 17.62 -83.71 5.36
C ASP A 243 18.08 -84.46 4.11
N LEU A 244 18.36 -83.74 3.01
CA LEU A 244 18.89 -84.33 1.78
C LEU A 244 20.27 -84.94 2.00
N GLN A 245 21.15 -84.27 2.76
CA GLN A 245 22.47 -84.79 3.07
C GLN A 245 22.39 -86.05 3.94
N GLU A 246 21.46 -86.10 4.91
CA GLU A 246 21.18 -87.30 5.69
C GLU A 246 20.65 -88.44 4.81
N ALA A 247 19.72 -88.15 3.90
CA ALA A 247 19.18 -89.14 2.96
C ALA A 247 20.27 -89.72 2.04
N VAL A 248 21.21 -88.89 1.57
CA VAL A 248 22.38 -89.34 0.80
C VAL A 248 23.27 -90.26 1.65
N PHE A 249 23.56 -89.88 2.89
CA PHE A 249 24.34 -90.72 3.81
C PHE A 249 23.68 -92.08 4.08
N LEU A 250 22.36 -92.09 4.31
CA LEU A 250 21.58 -93.32 4.47
C LEU A 250 21.60 -94.17 3.19
N GLY A 251 21.54 -93.52 2.01
CA GLY A 251 21.70 -94.16 0.71
C GLY A 251 23.05 -94.86 0.57
N ASP A 252 24.15 -94.17 0.86
CA ASP A 252 25.51 -94.72 0.83
C ASP A 252 25.68 -95.89 1.81
N ALA A 253 25.12 -95.76 3.03
CA ALA A 253 25.13 -96.83 4.02
C ALA A 253 24.37 -98.07 3.52
N ARG A 254 23.20 -97.87 2.88
CA ARG A 254 22.40 -98.95 2.29
C ARG A 254 23.13 -99.63 1.12
N MET A 255 23.78 -98.86 0.24
CA MET A 255 24.61 -99.43 -0.84
C MET A 255 25.78 -100.25 -0.26
N SER A 256 26.49 -99.72 0.74
CA SER A 256 27.58 -100.44 1.42
C SER A 256 27.10 -101.76 2.04
N GLN A 257 25.91 -101.79 2.64
CA GLN A 257 25.31 -103.03 3.13
C GLN A 257 24.95 -103.99 1.99
N SER A 258 24.36 -103.49 0.90
CA SER A 258 24.05 -104.28 -0.30
C SER A 258 25.30 -104.94 -0.89
N ASP A 259 26.42 -104.22 -0.96
CA ASP A 259 27.70 -104.76 -1.42
C ASP A 259 28.22 -105.87 -0.51
N LYS A 260 28.12 -105.71 0.83
CA LYS A 260 28.49 -106.75 1.80
C LYS A 260 27.63 -108.00 1.65
N VAL A 261 26.32 -107.84 1.46
CA VAL A 261 25.40 -108.96 1.22
C VAL A 261 25.75 -109.67 -0.09
N THR A 262 26.00 -108.92 -1.17
CA THR A 262 26.39 -109.45 -2.47
C THR A 262 27.69 -110.25 -2.37
N GLU A 263 28.68 -109.74 -1.64
CA GLU A 263 29.94 -110.44 -1.38
C GLU A 263 29.74 -111.70 -0.53
N TYR A 264 28.88 -111.66 0.48
CA TYR A 264 28.52 -112.84 1.27
C TYR A 264 27.87 -113.93 0.41
N ILE A 265 26.93 -113.54 -0.47
CA ILE A 265 26.30 -114.45 -1.43
C ILE A 265 27.35 -115.04 -2.36
N ARG A 266 28.27 -114.24 -2.92
CA ARG A 266 29.37 -114.73 -3.77
C ARG A 266 30.25 -115.74 -3.05
N ARG A 267 30.69 -115.46 -1.81
CA ARG A 267 31.50 -116.39 -1.00
C ARG A 267 30.74 -117.67 -0.66
N SER A 268 29.46 -117.55 -0.33
CA SER A 268 28.60 -118.70 -0.05
C SER A 268 28.45 -119.58 -1.28
N ALA A 269 28.16 -118.99 -2.45
CA ALA A 269 28.09 -119.70 -3.72
C ALA A 269 29.42 -120.37 -4.08
N ALA A 270 30.56 -119.68 -3.91
CA ALA A 270 31.89 -120.26 -4.14
C ALA A 270 32.17 -121.47 -3.23
N ARG A 271 31.80 -121.40 -1.94
CA ARG A 271 31.90 -122.55 -1.02
C ARG A 271 31.02 -123.71 -1.47
N SER A 272 29.76 -123.44 -1.83
CA SER A 272 28.84 -124.48 -2.30
C SER A 272 29.33 -125.15 -3.59
N ILE A 273 29.89 -124.39 -4.53
CA ILE A 273 30.54 -124.94 -5.73
C ILE A 273 31.74 -125.80 -5.34
N GLY A 274 32.61 -125.31 -4.45
CA GLY A 274 33.76 -126.07 -3.96
C GLY A 274 33.36 -127.38 -3.27
N TYR A 275 32.30 -127.38 -2.45
CA TYR A 275 31.74 -128.59 -1.86
C TYR A 275 31.19 -129.55 -2.93
N ALA A 276 30.44 -129.03 -3.90
CA ALA A 276 29.90 -129.83 -5.00
C ALA A 276 31.02 -130.49 -5.83
N ASP A 277 32.10 -129.75 -6.11
CA ASP A 277 33.26 -130.29 -6.82
C ASP A 277 34.03 -131.30 -5.97
N GLY A 278 34.15 -131.08 -4.65
CA GLY A 278 34.71 -132.07 -3.72
C GLY A 278 33.91 -133.38 -3.70
N VAL A 279 32.57 -133.30 -3.68
CA VAL A 279 31.69 -134.47 -3.79
C VAL A 279 31.87 -135.16 -5.14
N ARG A 280 31.95 -134.40 -6.25
CA ARG A 280 32.22 -134.98 -7.58
C ARG A 280 33.56 -135.72 -7.63
N GLN A 281 34.62 -135.14 -7.07
CA GLN A 281 35.94 -135.79 -6.99
C GLN A 281 35.88 -137.07 -6.17
N HIS A 282 35.20 -137.04 -5.01
CA HIS A 282 35.05 -138.22 -4.16
C HIS A 282 34.23 -139.33 -4.84
N LEU A 283 33.15 -138.97 -5.55
CA LEU A 283 32.37 -139.92 -6.36
C LEU A 283 33.19 -140.49 -7.51
N ALA A 284 33.99 -139.67 -8.20
CA ALA A 284 34.88 -140.13 -9.25
C ALA A 284 35.94 -141.09 -8.71
N TYR A 285 36.54 -140.79 -7.56
CA TYR A 285 37.48 -141.68 -6.87
C TYR A 285 36.81 -143.01 -6.46
N ARG A 286 35.59 -142.97 -5.90
CA ARG A 286 34.82 -144.19 -5.58
C ARG A 286 34.55 -145.02 -6.83
N ALA A 287 34.10 -144.41 -7.92
CA ALA A 287 33.85 -145.10 -9.18
C ALA A 287 35.13 -145.74 -9.76
N GLN A 288 36.28 -145.07 -9.61
CA GLN A 288 37.57 -145.63 -10.01
C GLN A 288 37.97 -146.83 -9.13
N LYS A 289 37.85 -146.71 -7.81
CA LYS A 289 38.18 -147.79 -6.88
C LYS A 289 37.24 -148.99 -7.03
N GLU A 290 35.96 -148.74 -7.28
CA GLU A 290 34.98 -149.78 -7.62
C GLU A 290 35.37 -150.50 -8.93
N LYS A 291 35.82 -149.76 -9.94
CA LYS A 291 36.34 -150.34 -11.18
C LYS A 291 37.60 -151.19 -10.93
N GLU A 292 38.54 -150.71 -10.13
CA GLU A 292 39.75 -151.47 -9.75
C GLU A 292 39.38 -152.78 -9.03
N LEU A 293 38.46 -152.72 -8.06
CA LEU A 293 37.97 -153.90 -7.35
C LEU A 293 37.22 -154.87 -8.28
N MET A 294 36.41 -154.37 -9.20
CA MET A 294 35.73 -155.19 -10.21
C MET A 294 36.73 -155.87 -11.16
N ASP A 295 37.77 -155.16 -11.59
CA ASP A 295 38.85 -155.71 -12.41
C ASP A 295 39.64 -156.78 -11.62
N GLU A 296 39.83 -156.60 -10.30
CA GLU A 296 40.47 -157.55 -9.40
C GLU A 296 39.60 -158.81 -9.20
N ILE A 297 38.29 -158.66 -8.97
CA ILE A 297 37.33 -159.78 -8.95
C ILE A 297 37.33 -160.51 -10.30
N ALA A 298 37.37 -159.79 -11.42
CA ALA A 298 37.45 -160.37 -12.76
C ALA A 298 38.79 -161.07 -13.04
N ARG A 299 39.89 -160.65 -12.40
CA ARG A 299 41.18 -161.38 -12.40
C ARG A 299 41.09 -162.64 -11.55
N LEU A 300 40.54 -162.57 -10.35
CA LEU A 300 40.35 -163.72 -9.45
C LEU A 300 39.45 -164.79 -10.11
N ARG A 301 38.38 -164.37 -10.79
CA ARG A 301 37.54 -165.27 -11.61
C ARG A 301 38.25 -165.90 -12.81
N ARG A 302 39.29 -165.27 -13.35
CA ARG A 302 40.09 -165.84 -14.46
C ARG A 302 41.21 -166.78 -13.99
N GLY A 303 41.56 -166.75 -12.70
CA GLY A 303 42.59 -167.59 -12.11
C GLY A 303 42.11 -168.97 -11.67
N HIS A 304 40.87 -169.12 -11.20
CA HIS A 304 40.36 -170.37 -10.62
C HIS A 304 38.91 -170.65 -11.05
N GLY A 305 38.70 -171.81 -11.68
CA GLY A 305 37.43 -172.54 -11.60
C GLY A 305 37.71 -173.93 -10.99
N PRO A 306 36.71 -174.61 -10.40
CA PRO A 306 35.27 -174.36 -10.57
C PRO A 306 34.43 -174.34 -9.26
N SER A 307 33.15 -173.99 -9.44
CA SER A 307 31.98 -174.37 -8.65
C SER A 307 31.92 -174.05 -7.16
N ILE A 308 31.15 -173.02 -6.79
CA ILE A 308 30.37 -173.02 -5.55
C ILE A 308 28.95 -172.53 -5.87
N GLU A 309 28.05 -173.50 -5.94
CA GLU A 309 26.61 -173.37 -5.72
C GLU A 309 26.39 -173.20 -4.21
N SER A 310 25.92 -172.03 -3.76
CA SER A 310 25.36 -171.84 -2.41
C SER A 310 24.78 -170.43 -2.28
N PRO A 311 23.47 -170.25 -2.06
CA PRO A 311 22.84 -168.95 -1.82
C PRO A 311 23.11 -168.34 -0.43
N GLN A 312 23.93 -168.98 0.43
CA GLN A 312 24.10 -168.58 1.83
C GLN A 312 25.40 -167.83 2.17
N ASP A 313 26.35 -167.71 1.23
CA ASP A 313 27.61 -166.96 1.44
C ASP A 313 27.56 -165.51 0.93
N ARG A 314 26.37 -165.00 0.57
CA ARG A 314 26.19 -163.60 0.08
C ARG A 314 26.03 -162.57 1.20
N GLU A 315 25.71 -162.95 2.43
CA GLU A 315 25.47 -162.01 3.53
C GLU A 315 26.75 -161.58 4.28
N ASP A 316 27.83 -162.38 4.24
CA ASP A 316 29.08 -162.06 4.97
C ASP A 316 30.06 -161.16 4.16
N ILE A 317 29.87 -161.02 2.85
CA ILE A 317 30.70 -160.11 2.02
C ILE A 317 30.15 -158.68 2.05
N TRP A 318 28.85 -158.50 2.30
CA TRP A 318 28.25 -157.17 2.40
C TRP A 318 28.50 -156.50 3.76
N SER A 319 28.63 -157.27 4.84
CA SER A 319 28.86 -156.74 6.19
C SER A 319 30.31 -156.29 6.43
N SER A 320 31.32 -156.88 5.77
CA SER A 320 32.72 -156.42 5.91
C SER A 320 33.06 -155.23 5.00
N THR A 321 32.39 -155.08 3.85
CA THR A 321 32.67 -153.96 2.91
C THR A 321 32.04 -152.63 3.37
N ILE A 322 30.98 -152.67 4.20
CA ILE A 322 30.39 -151.46 4.81
C ILE A 322 31.18 -150.99 6.04
N GLY A 323 31.99 -151.86 6.67
CA GLY A 323 32.86 -151.52 7.80
C GLY A 323 34.09 -150.67 7.43
N ASP A 324 34.59 -150.78 6.20
CA ASP A 324 35.80 -150.07 5.73
C ASP A 324 35.52 -148.72 5.04
N LEU A 325 34.25 -148.31 4.95
CA LEU A 325 33.85 -147.04 4.34
C LEU A 325 33.75 -145.85 5.32
N GLY A 326 34.14 -146.04 6.59
CA GLY A 326 34.41 -144.93 7.52
C GLY A 326 33.32 -143.86 7.55
N LEU A 327 32.05 -144.28 7.54
CA LEU A 327 30.92 -143.41 7.83
C LEU A 327 30.57 -143.55 9.30
N ASP A 328 31.54 -143.22 10.15
CA ASP A 328 31.26 -142.84 11.53
C ASP A 328 30.48 -141.52 11.47
N ALA A 329 29.16 -141.66 11.48
CA ALA A 329 28.21 -140.61 11.82
C ALA A 329 28.34 -140.32 13.33
N SER A 330 29.45 -139.70 13.73
CA SER A 330 29.71 -139.29 15.11
C SER A 330 30.49 -137.97 15.16
N HIS A 331 29.97 -136.93 14.50
CA HIS A 331 30.20 -135.55 14.92
C HIS A 331 28.88 -134.79 15.00
N SER A 332 28.16 -135.05 16.09
CA SER A 332 27.25 -134.07 16.68
C SER A 332 28.10 -132.99 17.37
N ASP A 333 28.77 -132.15 16.58
CA ASP A 333 29.18 -130.84 17.08
C ASP A 333 28.08 -129.85 16.72
N ALA A 334 27.25 -129.63 17.74
CA ALA A 334 26.35 -128.50 17.83
C ALA A 334 27.16 -127.20 17.79
N SER A 335 27.37 -126.64 16.60
CA SER A 335 27.23 -125.20 16.40
C SER A 335 27.05 -124.90 14.91
N SER A 336 26.08 -124.06 14.59
CA SER A 336 25.86 -123.37 13.29
C SER A 336 25.12 -124.08 12.13
N SER A 337 24.29 -125.10 12.37
CA SER A 337 23.31 -125.50 11.35
C SER A 337 22.08 -124.58 11.36
N VAL A 338 22.22 -123.36 10.82
CA VAL A 338 21.06 -122.69 10.23
C VAL A 338 20.63 -123.61 9.08
N SER A 339 19.52 -124.33 9.27
CA SER A 339 19.01 -125.26 8.27
C SER A 339 18.93 -124.56 6.92
N ILE A 340 19.35 -125.22 5.85
CA ILE A 340 19.16 -124.72 4.46
C ILE A 340 17.70 -124.32 4.25
N ARG A 341 16.76 -124.98 4.94
CA ARG A 341 15.34 -124.61 4.95
C ARG A 341 15.08 -123.22 5.57
N THR A 342 15.80 -122.84 6.62
CA THR A 342 15.71 -121.52 7.26
C THR A 342 16.35 -120.44 6.38
N ILE A 343 17.51 -120.70 5.77
CA ILE A 343 18.13 -119.76 4.80
C ILE A 343 17.24 -119.57 3.58
N LEU A 344 16.65 -120.64 3.04
CA LEU A 344 15.72 -120.54 1.92
C LEU A 344 14.41 -119.85 2.33
N LEU A 345 13.88 -120.08 3.54
CA LEU A 345 12.72 -119.34 4.05
C LEU A 345 13.02 -117.85 4.24
N ASP A 346 14.19 -117.50 4.77
CA ASP A 346 14.59 -116.11 5.00
C ASP A 346 14.86 -115.37 3.67
N CYS A 347 15.47 -116.03 2.68
CA CYS A 347 15.61 -115.50 1.33
C CYS A 347 14.24 -115.35 0.62
N PHE A 348 13.33 -116.31 0.80
CA PHE A 348 11.98 -116.24 0.22
C PHE A 348 11.14 -115.13 0.87
N ASN A 349 11.24 -114.96 2.19
CA ASN A 349 10.60 -113.88 2.93
C ASN A 349 11.20 -112.51 2.57
N ALA A 350 12.52 -112.38 2.43
CA ALA A 350 13.16 -111.13 2.01
C ALA A 350 12.73 -110.71 0.59
N TRP A 351 12.50 -111.68 -0.31
CA TRP A 351 12.06 -111.41 -1.67
C TRP A 351 10.57 -111.07 -1.78
N PHE A 352 9.71 -111.69 -0.95
CA PHE A 352 8.27 -111.41 -0.94
C PHE A 352 7.91 -110.16 -0.11
N PHE A 353 8.40 -110.04 1.13
CA PHE A 353 8.08 -108.90 2.00
C PHE A 353 8.84 -107.61 1.63
N GLY A 354 9.98 -107.72 0.92
CA GLY A 354 10.66 -106.57 0.35
C GLY A 354 9.90 -105.91 -0.81
N ARG A 355 8.93 -106.61 -1.42
CA ARG A 355 8.11 -106.09 -2.52
C ARG A 355 6.93 -105.25 -2.03
N ASP A 356 6.29 -105.65 -0.92
CA ASP A 356 5.18 -104.89 -0.34
C ASP A 356 5.60 -103.50 0.20
N GLN A 357 6.86 -103.32 0.58
CA GLN A 357 7.39 -101.99 0.95
C GLN A 357 7.69 -101.10 -0.27
N LEU A 358 7.93 -101.65 -1.46
CA LEU A 358 8.16 -100.85 -2.67
C LEU A 358 6.84 -100.31 -3.25
N ASP A 359 5.74 -101.06 -3.13
CA ASP A 359 4.42 -100.59 -3.59
C ASP A 359 3.81 -99.53 -2.65
N SER A 360 4.21 -99.47 -1.37
CA SER A 360 3.81 -98.39 -0.46
C SER A 360 4.54 -97.06 -0.71
N PHE A 361 5.73 -97.09 -1.33
CA PHE A 361 6.43 -95.87 -1.75
C PHE A 361 5.93 -95.34 -3.10
N ALA A 362 5.44 -96.22 -4.00
CA ALA A 362 4.86 -95.80 -5.27
C ALA A 362 3.51 -95.06 -5.08
N SER A 363 2.69 -95.46 -4.11
CA SER A 363 1.39 -94.81 -3.83
C SER A 363 1.48 -93.50 -3.03
N ALA A 364 2.63 -93.17 -2.44
CA ALA A 364 2.86 -91.88 -1.78
C ALA A 364 3.27 -90.76 -2.77
N SER A 365 3.66 -91.12 -4.00
CA SER A 365 4.08 -90.17 -5.05
C SER A 365 2.90 -89.45 -5.73
N ASP A 366 1.68 -89.98 -5.65
CA ASP A 366 0.51 -89.42 -6.36
C ASP A 366 -0.24 -88.35 -5.55
N ASN A 367 0.22 -88.00 -4.33
CA ASN A 367 -0.44 -87.02 -3.45
C ASN A 367 0.24 -85.64 -3.39
N TYR A 368 1.22 -85.36 -4.25
CA TYR A 368 1.93 -84.07 -4.27
C TYR A 368 1.58 -83.13 -5.44
N ASP A 369 0.57 -83.47 -6.25
CA ASP A 369 -0.06 -82.54 -7.20
C ASP A 369 -1.42 -82.06 -6.65
N ASN A 370 -1.38 -81.07 -5.75
CA ASN A 370 -2.47 -80.10 -5.50
C ASN A 370 -1.96 -78.87 -4.74
#